data_AF-A0AAF0Z6H5-F1
#
_entry.id   AF-A0AAF0Z6H5-F1
#
_cell.length_a   1.000
_cell.length_b   1.000
_cell.length_c   1.000
_cell.angle_alpha   90.00
_cell.angle_beta   90.00
_cell.angle_gamma   90.00
#
_symmetry.space_group_name_H-M   'P 1'
#
loop_
_entity.id
_entity.type
_entity.pdbx_description
1 polymer ?
#
loop_
_entity_poly.entity_id
_entity_poly.type
_entity_poly.pdbx_seq_one_letter_code
_entity_poly.pdbx_strand_id
1 'polypeptide(L)'
;MVGRAGSTGRDGDGGTVLLGWVGEAQLPEEPASRTSTSVRWIAGAVGVVTVLAVAQLLIEALTVLLARQAAPYESSFGSRVHATELPQLLELTKNGGRNPVYLDELPTTLRVIAAAPVLVHGATILVAGVLVVGLVLAVTRGRRSWTSARPMLTLLGPVLLAGGLLVGLGDTVAVRLVSTAVFEVPGIISVDGFRLAGPQWPWTMIAAGLVVLVLRLVFREGARLQDEVDSVV
;
A
#
# COMPACT_ATOMS: atom_id res chain seq x y z
N MET A 1 73.48 10.02 67.82
CA MET A 1 73.00 11.04 68.77
C MET A 1 72.64 12.29 67.98
N VAL A 2 71.38 12.75 68.13
CA VAL A 2 70.84 14.12 68.14
C VAL A 2 71.72 15.20 67.45
N GLY A 3 71.26 16.04 66.52
CA GLY A 3 69.89 16.49 66.32
C GLY A 3 69.72 17.51 65.19
N ARG A 4 68.57 18.17 65.29
CA ARG A 4 67.70 18.78 64.30
C ARG A 4 67.82 20.30 64.32
N ALA A 5 67.78 20.94 63.16
CA ALA A 5 67.17 22.25 62.87
C ALA A 5 67.32 22.51 61.37
N GLY A 6 66.35 22.92 60.56
CA GLY A 6 65.01 23.41 60.81
C GLY A 6 64.72 24.51 59.79
N SER A 7 63.54 24.46 59.16
CA SER A 7 62.85 25.55 58.45
C SER A 7 63.46 25.95 57.09
N THR A 8 62.73 26.28 56.01
CA THR A 8 61.32 26.66 55.80
C THR A 8 61.08 26.70 54.29
N GLY A 9 59.85 26.49 53.83
CA GLY A 9 59.41 26.83 52.46
C GLY A 9 59.11 25.61 51.60
N ARG A 10 58.03 24.88 51.88
CA ARG A 10 56.68 25.09 51.31
C ARG A 10 56.54 24.40 49.95
N ASP A 11 55.89 23.24 50.03
CA ASP A 11 54.78 22.74 49.20
C ASP A 11 54.88 22.99 47.69
N GLY A 12 54.84 21.98 46.84
CA GLY A 12 54.40 20.61 47.06
C GLY A 12 53.81 20.11 45.75
N ASP A 13 54.14 18.86 45.45
CA ASP A 13 53.44 17.90 44.59
C ASP A 13 53.18 18.31 43.12
N GLY A 14 53.65 17.56 42.13
CA GLY A 14 53.90 16.13 42.13
C GLY A 14 53.30 15.56 40.84
N GLY A 15 53.87 14.47 40.36
CA GLY A 15 53.18 13.60 39.40
C GLY A 15 53.66 13.71 37.97
N THR A 16 54.81 13.10 37.72
CA THR A 16 55.04 12.32 36.50
C THR A 16 53.85 11.37 36.30
N VAL A 17 53.01 11.59 35.29
CA VAL A 17 52.02 10.62 34.84
C VAL A 17 52.18 10.40 33.34
N LEU A 18 52.73 9.23 33.06
CA LEU A 18 52.61 8.41 31.86
C LEU A 18 51.58 8.90 30.83
N LEU A 19 52.07 9.30 29.65
CA LEU A 19 51.30 9.42 28.41
C LEU A 19 50.86 8.01 27.97
N GLY A 20 49.86 7.48 28.68
CA GLY A 20 49.10 6.30 28.28
C GLY A 20 47.93 6.73 27.40
N TRP A 21 47.84 6.11 26.22
CA TRP A 21 46.59 5.78 25.55
C TRP A 21 45.55 6.92 25.42
N VAL A 22 45.66 7.67 24.32
CA VAL A 22 44.53 8.48 23.81
C VAL A 22 43.46 7.50 23.36
N GLY A 23 42.40 7.44 24.16
CA GLY A 23 41.29 6.51 24.01
C GLY A 23 40.61 6.59 22.66
N GLU A 24 40.29 5.40 22.14
CA GLU A 24 39.20 5.18 21.22
C GLU A 24 37.97 5.94 21.72
N ALA A 25 37.55 6.93 20.96
CA ALA A 25 36.25 7.54 21.11
C ALA A 25 35.20 6.44 20.84
N GLN A 26 34.72 5.82 21.92
CA GLN A 26 33.49 5.04 21.89
C GLN A 26 32.38 5.95 21.38
N LEU A 27 32.01 5.75 20.11
CA LEU A 27 30.79 6.28 19.53
C LEU A 27 29.64 5.90 20.47
N PRO A 28 28.75 6.84 20.82
CA PRO A 28 27.61 6.51 21.69
C PRO A 28 26.80 5.39 21.04
N GLU A 29 26.71 4.25 21.73
CA GLU A 29 25.80 3.18 21.36
C GLU A 29 24.37 3.74 21.38
N GLU A 30 23.80 3.98 20.20
CA GLU A 30 22.38 4.27 20.06
C GLU A 30 21.56 3.16 20.72
N PRO A 31 20.55 3.48 21.56
CA PRO A 31 19.75 2.47 22.23
C PRO A 31 18.93 1.67 21.20
N ALA A 32 19.43 0.48 20.85
CA ALA A 32 18.89 -0.46 19.87
C ALA A 32 17.49 -1.07 20.19
N SER A 33 16.81 -0.60 21.24
CA SER A 33 15.57 -1.22 21.75
C SER A 33 14.27 -0.58 21.26
N ARG A 34 14.27 0.68 20.81
CA ARG A 34 13.05 1.38 20.36
C ARG A 34 12.62 1.03 18.93
N THR A 35 13.54 0.53 18.11
CA THR A 35 13.33 0.28 16.68
C THR A 35 12.47 -0.96 16.40
N SER A 36 12.48 -1.97 17.27
CA SER A 36 11.74 -3.23 17.06
C SER A 36 10.22 -3.08 17.20
N THR A 37 9.77 -2.36 18.22
CA THR A 37 8.34 -2.21 18.52
C THR A 37 7.64 -1.34 17.48
N SER A 38 8.23 -0.19 17.12
CA SER A 38 7.66 0.74 16.14
C SER A 38 7.47 0.10 14.76
N VAL A 39 8.41 -0.75 14.33
CA VAL A 39 8.33 -1.40 13.02
C VAL A 39 7.27 -2.51 13.00
N ARG A 40 7.09 -3.25 14.11
CA ARG A 40 5.98 -4.22 14.24
C ARG A 40 4.62 -3.51 14.20
N TRP A 41 4.49 -2.34 14.80
CA TRP A 41 3.28 -1.52 14.71
C TRP A 41 3.00 -1.07 13.27
N ILE A 42 4.01 -0.62 12.53
CA ILE A 42 3.86 -0.24 11.11
C ILE A 42 3.41 -1.44 10.28
N ALA A 43 4.05 -2.60 10.43
CA ALA A 43 3.64 -3.83 9.72
C ALA A 43 2.19 -4.23 10.04
N GLY A 44 1.82 -4.17 11.33
CA GLY A 44 0.45 -4.45 11.78
C GLY A 44 -0.56 -3.47 11.20
N ALA A 45 -0.27 -2.16 11.24
CA ALA A 45 -1.14 -1.13 10.68
C ALA A 45 -1.33 -1.30 9.17
N VAL A 46 -0.25 -1.51 8.41
CA VAL A 46 -0.32 -1.78 6.97
C VAL A 46 -1.15 -3.04 6.70
N GLY A 47 -0.94 -4.11 7.47
CA GLY A 47 -1.71 -5.35 7.36
C GLY A 47 -3.21 -5.11 7.58
N VAL A 48 -3.57 -4.41 8.65
CA VAL A 48 -4.98 -4.07 8.96
C VAL A 48 -5.60 -3.21 7.85
N VAL A 49 -4.92 -2.15 7.41
CA VAL A 49 -5.42 -1.29 6.32
C VAL A 49 -5.59 -2.08 5.03
N THR A 50 -4.65 -2.98 4.71
CA THR A 50 -4.76 -3.86 3.53
C THR A 50 -5.98 -4.77 3.64
N VAL A 51 -6.17 -5.44 4.78
CA VAL A 51 -7.30 -6.34 4.99
C VAL A 51 -8.63 -5.60 4.88
N LEU A 52 -8.74 -4.43 5.49
CA LEU A 52 -9.94 -3.60 5.43
C LEU A 52 -10.22 -3.12 3.99
N ALA A 53 -9.19 -2.66 3.27
CA ALA A 53 -9.32 -2.21 1.89
C ALA A 53 -9.78 -3.37 0.97
N VAL A 54 -9.17 -4.54 1.10
CA VAL A 54 -9.53 -5.74 0.32
C VAL A 54 -10.94 -6.21 0.68
N ALA A 55 -11.30 -6.21 1.96
CA ALA A 55 -12.65 -6.59 2.39
C ALA A 55 -13.71 -5.64 1.81
N GLN A 56 -13.47 -4.34 1.82
CA GLN A 56 -14.37 -3.35 1.23
C GLN A 56 -14.58 -3.60 -0.27
N LEU A 57 -13.49 -3.80 -1.03
CA LEU A 57 -13.57 -4.08 -2.47
C LEU A 57 -14.24 -5.42 -2.78
N LEU A 58 -14.05 -6.41 -1.91
CA LEU A 58 -14.72 -7.70 -2.05
C LEU A 58 -16.23 -7.57 -1.80
N ILE A 59 -16.63 -6.79 -0.80
CA ILE A 59 -18.05 -6.51 -0.53
C ILE A 59 -18.67 -5.82 -1.74
N GLU A 60 -18.03 -4.78 -2.29
CA GLU A 60 -18.49 -4.08 -3.49
C GLU A 60 -18.59 -5.00 -4.71
N ALA A 61 -17.58 -5.83 -4.97
CA ALA A 61 -17.64 -6.78 -6.08
C ALA A 61 -18.77 -7.81 -5.88
N LEU A 62 -18.98 -8.29 -4.65
CA LEU A 62 -20.03 -9.25 -4.33
C LEU A 62 -21.43 -8.64 -4.43
N THR A 63 -21.63 -7.38 -4.02
CA THR A 63 -22.93 -6.71 -4.17
C THR A 63 -23.31 -6.56 -5.64
N VAL A 64 -22.35 -6.19 -6.49
CA VAL A 64 -22.56 -6.09 -7.95
C VAL A 64 -22.84 -7.47 -8.56
N LEU A 65 -22.02 -8.49 -8.24
CA LEU A 65 -22.18 -9.84 -8.79
C LEU A 65 -23.51 -10.49 -8.37
N LEU A 66 -23.83 -10.45 -7.07
CA LEU A 66 -25.02 -11.07 -6.52
C LEU A 66 -26.28 -10.26 -6.75
N ALA A 67 -26.17 -8.99 -7.19
CA ALA A 67 -27.27 -8.04 -7.30
C ALA A 67 -28.07 -7.87 -6.00
N ARG A 68 -27.44 -8.16 -4.86
CA ARG A 68 -28.07 -8.16 -3.53
C ARG A 68 -27.11 -7.52 -2.54
N GLN A 69 -27.65 -6.70 -1.65
CA GLN A 69 -26.87 -6.11 -0.58
C GLN A 69 -26.78 -7.11 0.58
N ALA A 70 -25.57 -7.30 1.12
CA ALA A 70 -25.39 -7.98 2.39
C ALA A 70 -25.79 -7.00 3.50
N ALA A 71 -27.08 -6.95 3.84
CA ALA A 71 -27.55 -6.15 4.96
C ALA A 71 -27.28 -6.90 6.28
N PRO A 72 -26.50 -6.34 7.23
CA PRO A 72 -26.16 -7.02 8.48
C PRO A 72 -27.35 -7.22 9.45
N TYR A 73 -28.53 -6.68 9.14
CA TYR A 73 -29.71 -6.71 10.02
C TYR A 73 -30.98 -7.29 9.37
N GLU A 74 -30.96 -7.66 8.09
CA GLU A 74 -32.10 -8.34 7.46
C GLU A 74 -31.81 -9.83 7.33
N SER A 75 -32.70 -10.66 7.86
CA SER A 75 -32.61 -12.13 7.84
C SER A 75 -32.80 -12.75 6.44
N SER A 76 -32.94 -11.91 5.40
CA SER A 76 -32.90 -12.34 4.02
C SER A 76 -31.91 -11.44 3.26
N PHE A 77 -31.09 -12.03 2.39
CA PHE A 77 -30.50 -11.31 1.26
C PHE A 77 -31.66 -10.75 0.44
N GLY A 78 -32.22 -9.58 0.78
CA GLY A 78 -33.61 -9.27 0.44
C GLY A 78 -33.84 -7.96 -0.30
N SER A 79 -33.01 -6.95 -0.05
CA SER A 79 -33.16 -5.66 -0.73
C SER A 79 -32.55 -5.70 -2.13
N ARG A 80 -33.35 -5.35 -3.14
CA ARG A 80 -32.86 -5.18 -4.52
C ARG A 80 -31.92 -3.99 -4.56
N VAL A 81 -30.77 -4.19 -5.19
CA VAL A 81 -29.73 -3.16 -5.27
C VAL A 81 -29.96 -2.30 -6.51
N HIS A 82 -29.88 -0.99 -6.37
CA HIS A 82 -29.99 -0.06 -7.49
C HIS A 82 -28.84 -0.26 -8.49
N ALA A 83 -29.12 -0.10 -9.78
CA ALA A 83 -28.12 -0.18 -10.84
C ALA A 83 -27.05 0.92 -10.76
N THR A 84 -27.27 1.97 -9.96
CA THR A 84 -26.27 3.00 -9.63
C THR A 84 -25.13 2.50 -8.74
N GLU A 85 -25.27 1.30 -8.16
CA GLU A 85 -24.19 0.63 -7.42
C GLU A 85 -23.18 -0.05 -8.38
N LEU A 86 -23.42 -0.01 -9.69
CA LEU A 86 -22.40 -0.33 -10.68
C LEU A 86 -21.38 0.82 -10.71
N PRO A 87 -20.07 0.55 -10.58
CA PRO A 87 -19.05 1.59 -10.53
C PRO A 87 -19.09 2.53 -11.75
N GLN A 88 -19.54 2.02 -12.89
CA GLN A 88 -19.58 2.74 -14.17
C GLN A 88 -20.89 3.53 -14.40
N LEU A 89 -21.91 3.40 -13.55
CA LEU A 89 -23.22 4.04 -13.72
C LEU A 89 -23.51 5.07 -12.62
N LEU A 90 -23.72 6.31 -13.01
CA LEU A 90 -24.16 7.39 -12.10
C LEU A 90 -25.69 7.47 -12.02
N GLU A 91 -26.39 7.17 -13.11
CA GLU A 91 -27.83 7.25 -13.17
C GLU A 91 -28.38 6.29 -14.23
N LEU A 92 -29.37 5.49 -13.84
CA LEU A 92 -30.11 4.63 -14.76
C LEU A 92 -31.58 4.56 -14.33
N THR A 93 -32.46 5.24 -15.07
CA THR A 93 -33.89 5.33 -14.78
C THR A 93 -34.75 4.94 -15.99
N LYS A 94 -35.92 4.35 -15.70
CA LYS A 94 -36.96 3.98 -16.67
C LYS A 94 -38.12 4.97 -16.61
N ASN A 95 -38.90 5.05 -17.70
CA ASN A 95 -40.18 5.78 -17.78
C ASN A 95 -40.06 7.27 -17.39
N GLY A 96 -39.19 8.03 -18.05
CA GLY A 96 -39.07 9.47 -17.81
C GLY A 96 -38.45 9.84 -16.46
N GLY A 97 -37.55 9.02 -15.92
CA GLY A 97 -36.89 9.31 -14.63
C GLY A 97 -37.63 8.82 -13.40
N ARG A 98 -38.78 8.16 -13.54
CA ARG A 98 -39.65 7.83 -12.41
C ARG A 98 -39.30 6.54 -11.68
N ASN A 99 -38.74 5.56 -12.37
CA ASN A 99 -38.43 4.25 -11.79
C ASN A 99 -36.93 3.94 -11.88
N PRO A 100 -36.24 3.69 -10.76
CA PRO A 100 -34.84 3.27 -10.80
C PRO A 100 -34.74 1.84 -11.36
N VAL A 101 -33.65 1.58 -12.09
CA VAL A 101 -33.32 0.22 -12.54
C VAL A 101 -32.57 -0.51 -11.43
N TYR A 102 -32.82 -1.81 -11.30
CA TYR A 102 -32.15 -2.67 -10.31
C TYR A 102 -31.11 -3.58 -10.97
N LEU A 103 -30.10 -3.98 -10.21
CA LEU A 103 -28.99 -4.84 -10.65
C LEU A 103 -29.44 -6.24 -11.09
N ASP A 104 -30.54 -6.77 -10.52
CA ASP A 104 -31.08 -8.08 -10.85
C ASP A 104 -31.80 -8.08 -12.20
N GLU A 105 -32.20 -6.91 -12.70
CA GLU A 105 -32.77 -6.71 -14.03
C GLU A 105 -31.69 -6.65 -15.12
N LEU A 106 -30.40 -6.54 -14.75
CA LEU A 106 -29.28 -6.53 -15.68
C LEU A 106 -28.73 -7.95 -15.91
N PRO A 107 -28.32 -8.28 -17.15
CA PRO A 107 -27.74 -9.57 -17.47
C PRO A 107 -26.48 -9.83 -16.63
N THR A 108 -26.32 -11.07 -16.15
CA THR A 108 -25.18 -11.48 -15.31
C THR A 108 -23.83 -11.16 -15.94
N THR A 109 -23.72 -11.25 -17.27
CA THR A 109 -22.50 -10.89 -18.01
C THR A 109 -22.07 -9.44 -17.77
N LEU A 110 -23.01 -8.50 -17.73
CA LEU A 110 -22.68 -7.08 -17.46
C LEU A 110 -22.22 -6.88 -16.02
N ARG A 111 -22.85 -7.57 -15.06
CA ARG A 111 -22.41 -7.54 -13.66
C ARG A 111 -21.00 -8.08 -13.49
N VAL A 112 -20.67 -9.18 -14.18
CA VAL A 112 -19.31 -9.75 -14.16
C VAL A 112 -18.29 -8.79 -14.77
N ILE A 113 -18.59 -8.21 -15.92
CA ILE A 113 -17.71 -7.25 -16.60
C ILE A 113 -17.48 -6.01 -15.71
N ALA A 114 -18.53 -5.49 -15.09
CA ALA A 114 -18.47 -4.32 -14.23
C ALA A 114 -17.74 -4.56 -12.90
N ALA A 115 -17.84 -5.77 -12.34
CA ALA A 115 -17.16 -6.15 -11.10
C ALA A 115 -15.68 -6.54 -11.32
N ALA A 116 -15.29 -6.93 -12.54
CA ALA A 116 -13.94 -7.39 -12.83
C ALA A 116 -12.83 -6.37 -12.47
N PRO A 117 -12.94 -5.07 -12.79
CA PRO A 117 -11.94 -4.07 -12.40
C PRO A 117 -11.75 -3.99 -10.89
N VAL A 118 -12.84 -4.06 -10.11
CA VAL A 118 -12.83 -4.03 -8.64
C VAL A 118 -12.10 -5.26 -8.08
N LEU A 119 -12.34 -6.44 -8.64
CA LEU A 119 -11.64 -7.67 -8.24
C LEU A 119 -10.14 -7.60 -8.53
N VAL A 120 -9.74 -7.08 -9.70
CA VAL A 120 -8.33 -6.88 -10.04
C VAL A 120 -7.70 -5.85 -9.10
N HIS A 121 -8.43 -4.80 -8.73
CA HIS A 121 -7.97 -3.80 -7.77
C HIS A 121 -7.73 -4.42 -6.38
N GLY A 122 -8.70 -5.19 -5.87
CA GLY A 122 -8.58 -5.91 -4.61
C GLY A 122 -7.41 -6.89 -4.59
N ALA A 123 -7.22 -7.66 -5.66
CA ALA A 123 -6.08 -8.57 -5.81
C ALA A 123 -4.75 -7.81 -5.82
N THR A 124 -4.68 -6.67 -6.52
CA THR A 124 -3.47 -5.84 -6.58
C THR A 124 -3.11 -5.27 -5.21
N ILE A 125 -4.09 -4.73 -4.47
CA ILE A 125 -3.89 -4.21 -3.11
C ILE A 125 -3.44 -5.33 -2.17
N LEU A 126 -4.05 -6.51 -2.26
CA LEU A 126 -3.67 -7.66 -1.44
C LEU A 126 -2.20 -8.03 -1.67
N VAL A 127 -1.79 -8.21 -2.93
CA VAL A 127 -0.40 -8.55 -3.27
C VAL A 127 0.56 -7.44 -2.81
N ALA A 128 0.23 -6.18 -3.08
CA ALA A 128 1.05 -5.04 -2.65
C ALA A 128 1.19 -4.97 -1.13
N GLY A 129 0.10 -5.15 -0.38
CA GLY A 129 0.10 -5.16 1.07
C GLY A 129 0.95 -6.30 1.66
N VAL A 130 0.85 -7.51 1.10
CA VAL A 130 1.71 -8.64 1.48
C VAL A 130 3.19 -8.32 1.24
N LEU A 131 3.53 -7.72 0.09
CA LEU A 131 4.90 -7.32 -0.22
C LEU A 131 5.42 -6.24 0.74
N VAL A 132 4.60 -5.24 1.08
CA VAL A 132 4.98 -4.17 2.02
C VAL A 132 5.17 -4.72 3.43
N VAL A 133 4.22 -5.53 3.93
CA VAL A 133 4.35 -6.17 5.25
C VAL A 133 5.60 -7.06 5.29
N GLY A 134 5.84 -7.85 4.24
CA GLY A 134 7.04 -8.66 4.10
C GLY A 134 8.32 -7.83 4.14
N LEU A 135 8.35 -6.69 3.42
CA LEU A 135 9.49 -5.78 3.40
C LEU A 135 9.75 -5.17 4.78
N VAL A 136 8.71 -4.68 5.45
CA VAL A 136 8.81 -4.10 6.80
C VAL A 136 9.33 -5.13 7.80
N LEU A 137 8.80 -6.36 7.77
CA LEU A 137 9.28 -7.44 8.63
C LEU A 137 10.71 -7.87 8.29
N ALA A 138 11.09 -7.89 7.02
CA ALA A 138 12.46 -8.20 6.63
C ALA A 138 13.45 -7.17 7.21
N VAL A 139 13.12 -5.87 7.14
CA VAL A 139 13.96 -4.80 7.73
C VAL A 139 14.18 -5.01 9.23
N THR A 140 13.17 -5.47 9.99
CA THR A 140 13.36 -5.76 11.44
C THR A 140 14.35 -6.87 11.74
N ARG A 141 14.56 -7.80 10.80
CA ARG A 141 15.47 -8.93 10.97
C ARG A 141 16.93 -8.57 10.67
N GLY A 142 17.21 -7.31 10.33
CA GLY A 142 18.56 -6.78 10.12
C GLY A 142 19.23 -7.27 8.83
N ARG A 143 20.54 -7.04 8.72
CA ARG A 143 21.36 -7.29 7.50
C ARG A 143 21.26 -8.73 6.97
N ARG A 144 20.95 -9.72 7.82
CA ARG A 144 20.87 -11.14 7.46
C ARG A 144 19.66 -11.50 6.58
N SER A 145 18.67 -10.62 6.46
CA SER A 145 17.43 -10.86 5.68
C SER A 145 17.37 -10.11 4.35
N TRP A 146 18.42 -9.36 3.96
CA TRP A 146 18.41 -8.53 2.75
C TRP A 146 18.14 -9.35 1.48
N THR A 147 18.55 -10.62 1.46
CA THR A 147 18.24 -11.59 0.41
C THR A 147 16.74 -11.86 0.26
N SER A 148 15.97 -11.80 1.35
CA SER A 148 14.51 -11.94 1.34
C SER A 148 13.77 -10.62 1.04
N ALA A 149 14.35 -9.47 1.43
CA ALA A 149 13.75 -8.15 1.18
C ALA A 149 13.86 -7.71 -0.29
N ARG A 150 14.97 -8.05 -0.95
CA ARG A 150 15.28 -7.67 -2.33
C ARG A 150 14.17 -8.05 -3.32
N PRO A 151 13.71 -9.31 -3.42
CA PRO A 151 12.66 -9.68 -4.37
C PRO A 151 11.36 -8.90 -4.12
N MET A 152 10.99 -8.69 -2.85
CA MET A 152 9.77 -7.95 -2.50
C MET A 152 9.82 -6.51 -2.99
N LEU A 153 10.94 -5.81 -2.74
CA LEU A 153 11.16 -4.46 -3.24
C LEU A 153 11.20 -4.41 -4.77
N THR A 154 11.78 -5.43 -5.41
CA THR A 154 11.83 -5.47 -6.88
C THR A 154 10.47 -5.66 -7.54
N LEU A 155 9.57 -6.39 -6.88
CA LEU A 155 8.23 -6.71 -7.40
C LEU A 155 7.20 -5.63 -7.07
N LEU A 156 7.36 -4.89 -5.97
CA LEU A 156 6.37 -3.91 -5.51
C LEU A 156 6.04 -2.84 -6.56
N GLY A 157 7.05 -2.21 -7.15
CA GLY A 157 6.87 -1.18 -8.18
C GLY A 157 6.10 -1.69 -9.40
N PRO A 158 6.57 -2.78 -10.06
CA PRO A 158 5.85 -3.41 -11.17
C PRO A 158 4.44 -3.86 -10.82
N VAL A 159 4.20 -4.44 -9.63
CA VAL A 159 2.86 -4.88 -9.20
C VAL A 159 1.89 -3.70 -9.11
N LEU A 160 2.29 -2.60 -8.46
CA LEU A 160 1.45 -1.41 -8.33
C LEU A 160 1.17 -0.76 -9.68
N LEU A 161 2.20 -0.66 -10.52
CA LEU A 161 2.09 -0.02 -11.83
C LEU A 161 1.26 -0.86 -12.80
N ALA A 162 1.60 -2.14 -12.98
CA ALA A 162 0.86 -3.05 -13.87
C ALA A 162 -0.56 -3.28 -13.37
N GLY A 163 -0.76 -3.50 -12.07
CA GLY A 163 -2.10 -3.63 -11.49
C GLY A 163 -2.92 -2.36 -11.68
N GLY A 164 -2.32 -1.17 -11.55
CA GLY A 164 -3.01 0.11 -11.75
C GLY A 164 -3.45 0.33 -13.18
N LEU A 165 -2.58 0.00 -14.13
CA LEU A 165 -2.91 0.03 -15.55
C LEU A 165 -3.99 -1.00 -15.90
N LEU A 166 -3.91 -2.22 -15.37
CA LEU A 166 -4.93 -3.26 -15.62
C LEU A 166 -6.30 -2.85 -15.09
N VAL A 167 -6.36 -2.25 -13.90
CA VAL A 167 -7.61 -1.73 -13.33
C VAL A 167 -8.16 -0.59 -14.20
N GLY A 168 -7.34 0.41 -14.55
CA GLY A 168 -7.79 1.55 -15.35
C GLY A 168 -8.24 1.18 -16.77
N LEU A 169 -7.49 0.28 -17.42
CA LEU A 169 -7.88 -0.26 -18.73
C LEU A 169 -9.13 -1.13 -18.63
N GLY A 170 -9.19 -2.01 -17.63
CA GLY A 170 -10.35 -2.85 -17.37
C GLY A 170 -11.60 -2.01 -17.14
N ASP A 171 -11.51 -0.94 -16.37
CA ASP A 171 -12.64 -0.04 -16.12
C ASP A 171 -13.03 0.75 -17.37
N THR A 172 -12.06 1.20 -18.17
CA THR A 172 -12.34 1.85 -19.47
C THR A 172 -13.09 0.92 -20.42
N VAL A 173 -12.69 -0.36 -20.47
CA VAL A 173 -13.39 -1.39 -21.25
C VAL A 173 -14.78 -1.67 -20.67
N ALA A 174 -14.91 -1.75 -19.34
CA ALA A 174 -16.18 -1.97 -18.66
C ALA A 174 -17.17 -0.83 -18.94
N VAL A 175 -16.74 0.44 -18.79
CA VAL A 175 -17.56 1.61 -19.14
C VAL A 175 -18.02 1.53 -20.60
N ARG A 176 -17.12 1.17 -21.53
CA ARG A 176 -17.48 1.05 -22.95
C ARG A 176 -18.51 -0.06 -23.19
N LEU A 177 -18.32 -1.24 -22.61
CA LEU A 177 -19.23 -2.37 -22.80
C LEU A 177 -20.59 -2.15 -22.12
N VAL A 178 -20.61 -1.57 -20.92
CA VAL A 178 -21.84 -1.18 -20.23
C VAL A 178 -22.57 -0.11 -21.03
N SER A 179 -21.85 0.86 -21.60
CA SER A 179 -22.46 1.93 -22.41
C SER A 179 -23.18 1.42 -23.66
N THR A 180 -22.73 0.33 -24.27
CA THR A 180 -23.38 -0.25 -25.44
C THR A 180 -24.49 -1.21 -25.05
N ALA A 181 -24.22 -2.08 -24.06
CA ALA A 181 -25.12 -3.17 -23.73
C ALA A 181 -26.39 -2.74 -22.99
N VAL A 182 -26.37 -1.63 -22.25
CA VAL A 182 -27.57 -1.10 -21.54
C VAL A 182 -28.71 -0.78 -22.52
N PHE A 183 -28.41 -0.35 -23.74
CA PHE A 183 -29.42 -0.06 -24.77
C PHE A 183 -29.95 -1.30 -25.48
N GLU A 184 -29.29 -2.45 -25.30
CA GLU A 184 -29.69 -3.73 -25.92
C GLU A 184 -30.52 -4.61 -24.97
N VAL A 185 -30.73 -4.20 -23.71
CA VAL A 185 -31.46 -5.01 -22.72
C VAL A 185 -32.97 -5.01 -23.01
N PRO A 186 -33.59 -6.18 -23.27
CA PRO A 186 -35.03 -6.28 -23.51
C PRO A 186 -35.84 -5.83 -22.30
N GLY A 187 -36.81 -4.93 -22.50
CA GLY A 187 -37.68 -4.40 -21.43
C GLY A 187 -37.23 -3.06 -20.82
N ILE A 188 -36.09 -2.52 -21.26
CA ILE A 188 -35.70 -1.12 -21.00
C ILE A 188 -36.12 -0.28 -22.22
N ILE A 189 -37.40 0.08 -22.29
CA ILE A 189 -38.04 0.62 -23.52
C ILE A 189 -37.85 2.15 -23.66
N SER A 190 -37.57 2.88 -22.56
CA SER A 190 -37.10 4.26 -22.60
C SER A 190 -36.12 4.51 -21.45
N VAL A 191 -34.86 4.83 -21.80
CA VAL A 191 -33.86 5.33 -20.83
C VAL A 191 -33.83 6.85 -20.98
N ASP A 192 -34.55 7.54 -20.11
CA ASP A 192 -34.63 9.00 -20.14
C ASP A 192 -33.57 9.65 -19.23
N GLY A 193 -33.07 8.91 -18.23
CA GLY A 193 -31.93 9.28 -17.39
C GLY A 193 -30.82 8.23 -17.48
N PHE A 194 -29.79 8.55 -18.28
CA PHE A 194 -28.58 7.73 -18.45
C PHE A 194 -27.36 8.59 -18.21
N ARG A 195 -26.63 8.33 -17.11
CA ARG A 195 -25.34 8.99 -16.84
C ARG A 195 -24.31 7.93 -16.50
N LEU A 196 -23.22 7.93 -17.24
CA LEU A 196 -22.07 7.07 -16.99
C LEU A 196 -21.09 7.80 -16.07
N ALA A 197 -20.53 7.07 -15.13
CA ALA A 197 -19.28 7.48 -14.50
C ALA A 197 -18.20 7.36 -15.56
N GLY A 198 -17.37 8.40 -15.72
CA GLY A 198 -16.16 8.27 -16.53
C GLY A 198 -15.24 7.19 -15.94
N PRO A 199 -14.32 6.62 -16.73
CA PRO A 199 -13.43 5.58 -16.25
C PRO A 199 -12.61 6.08 -15.06
N GLN A 200 -12.60 5.29 -13.99
CA GLN A 200 -11.93 5.59 -12.73
C GLN A 200 -10.52 5.00 -12.73
N TRP A 201 -9.56 5.81 -13.14
CA TRP A 201 -8.16 5.41 -13.15
C TRP A 201 -7.54 5.53 -11.75
N PRO A 202 -6.87 4.47 -11.23
CA PRO A 202 -6.26 4.50 -9.91
C PRO A 202 -4.90 5.22 -9.95
N TRP A 203 -4.93 6.53 -10.19
CA TRP A 203 -3.73 7.36 -10.40
C TRP A 203 -2.74 7.30 -9.23
N THR A 204 -3.25 7.24 -8.00
CA THR A 204 -2.44 7.14 -6.79
C THR A 204 -1.62 5.85 -6.76
N MET A 205 -2.21 4.73 -7.18
CA MET A 205 -1.54 3.43 -7.24
C MET A 205 -0.46 3.41 -8.33
N ILE A 206 -0.77 3.97 -9.51
CA ILE A 206 0.18 4.10 -10.63
C ILE A 206 1.37 4.99 -10.22
N ALA A 207 1.08 6.14 -9.62
CA ALA A 207 2.11 7.08 -9.15
C ALA A 207 2.99 6.44 -8.06
N ALA A 208 2.40 5.73 -7.09
CA ALA A 208 3.14 5.02 -6.05
C ALA A 208 4.08 3.96 -6.65
N GLY A 209 3.61 3.18 -7.64
CA GLY A 209 4.44 2.21 -8.35
C GLY A 209 5.64 2.86 -9.05
N LEU A 210 5.42 4.01 -9.69
CA LEU A 210 6.48 4.78 -10.35
C LEU A 210 7.49 5.34 -9.34
N VAL A 211 7.02 5.89 -8.21
CA VAL A 211 7.89 6.36 -7.12
C VAL A 211 8.77 5.23 -6.58
N VAL A 212 8.21 4.04 -6.36
CA VAL A 212 8.98 2.87 -5.90
C VAL A 212 10.06 2.48 -6.91
N LEU A 213 9.76 2.51 -8.21
CA LEU A 213 10.75 2.25 -9.27
C LEU A 213 11.87 3.28 -9.29
N VAL A 214 11.53 4.57 -9.14
CA VAL A 214 12.52 5.66 -9.08
C VAL A 214 13.41 5.51 -7.85
N LEU A 215 12.84 5.28 -6.67
CA LEU A 215 13.60 5.04 -5.44
C LEU A 215 14.56 3.86 -5.59
N ARG A 216 14.11 2.78 -6.22
CA ARG A 216 14.94 1.61 -6.49
C ARG A 216 16.12 1.95 -7.42
N LEU A 217 15.91 2.77 -8.45
CA LEU A 217 16.99 3.23 -9.33
C LEU A 217 17.99 4.09 -8.56
N VAL A 218 17.51 5.05 -7.76
CA VAL A 218 18.36 5.91 -6.92
C VAL A 218 19.20 5.09 -5.95
N PHE A 219 18.61 4.11 -5.26
CA PHE A 219 19.37 3.24 -4.36
C PHE A 219 20.38 2.36 -5.08
N ARG A 220 20.08 1.93 -6.31
CA ARG A 220 21.02 1.13 -7.11
C ARG A 220 22.25 1.96 -7.51
N GLU A 221 22.05 3.19 -7.97
CA GLU A 221 23.17 4.06 -8.32
C GLU A 221 23.93 4.53 -7.07
N GLY A 222 23.25 4.78 -5.95
CA GLY A 222 23.90 5.09 -4.67
C GLY A 222 24.79 3.95 -4.18
N ALA A 223 24.33 2.70 -4.28
CA ALA A 223 25.14 1.53 -3.93
C ALA A 223 26.37 1.40 -4.84
N ARG A 224 26.21 1.65 -6.15
CA ARG A 224 27.32 1.63 -7.11
C ARG A 224 28.39 2.68 -6.79
N LEU A 225 27.97 3.88 -6.42
CA LEU A 225 28.90 4.95 -6.02
C LEU A 225 29.67 4.59 -4.75
N GLN A 226 29.02 3.91 -3.80
CA GLN A 226 29.68 3.46 -2.58
C GLN A 226 30.71 2.36 -2.86
N ASP A 227 30.37 1.40 -3.71
CA ASP A 227 31.31 0.35 -4.14
C ASP A 227 32.55 0.94 -4.86
N GLU A 228 32.36 2.02 -5.63
CA GLU A 228 33.45 2.72 -6.33
C GLU A 228 34.35 3.47 -5.35
N VAL A 229 33.78 4.14 -4.32
CA VAL A 229 34.56 4.83 -3.28
C VAL A 229 35.33 3.85 -2.39
N ASP A 230 34.69 2.75 -1.98
CA ASP A 230 35.33 1.71 -1.14
C ASP A 230 36.46 0.97 -1.88
N SER A 231 36.51 1.04 -3.21
CA SER A 231 37.58 0.43 -4.03
C SER A 231 38.84 1.29 -4.18
N VAL A 232 38.78 2.57 -3.80
CA VAL A 232 39.88 3.54 -3.97
C VAL A 232 40.72 3.71 -2.70
N VAL A 233 40.21 3.28 -1.54
CA VAL A 233 40.88 3.31 -0.23
C VAL A 233 41.56 1.97 0.07
#